data_AF-A0A3D8LAI7-F1
#
_entry.id   AF-A0A3D8LAI7-F1
#
_cell.length_a   1.000
_cell.length_b   1.000
_cell.length_c   1.000
_cell.angle_alpha   90.00
_cell.angle_beta   90.00
_cell.angle_gamma   90.00
#
_symmetry.space_group_name_H-M   'P 1'
#
loop_
_entity.id
_entity.type
_entity.pdbx_description
1 polymer ?
#
loop_
_entity_poly.entity_id
_entity_poly.type
_entity_poly.pdbx_seq_one_letter_code
_entity_poly.pdbx_strand_id
1 'polypeptide(L)'
;MKSLQHPLFIICILLFCLNRALEQAQLYVWPLYAYLDDLLCLPLTLGLILTVQRVYFQNQTIVIPVRHIVFAVAAFSVCFELLLPLYKPLYTADVLDVMAYTLGAFIFHQLMNKPLRIPAAVE
;
A
#
# COMPACT_ATOMS: atom_id res chain seq x y z
N MET A 1 8.78 -16.32 2.10
CA MET A 1 7.39 -15.86 2.34
C MET A 1 7.19 -15.05 3.62
N LYS A 2 8.22 -14.83 4.47
CA LYS A 2 8.08 -14.11 5.75
C LYS A 2 7.64 -12.64 5.61
N SER A 3 7.90 -11.99 4.47
CA SER A 3 7.42 -10.62 4.20
C SER A 3 5.89 -10.50 4.09
N LEU A 4 5.20 -11.51 3.56
CA LEU A 4 3.73 -11.53 3.44
C LEU A 4 3.03 -11.90 4.75
N GLN A 5 3.75 -12.56 5.65
CA GLN A 5 3.26 -12.86 7.00
C GLN A 5 3.43 -11.68 7.95
N HIS A 6 3.89 -10.53 7.46
CA HIS A 6 3.99 -9.35 8.29
C HIS A 6 2.57 -8.97 8.78
N PRO A 7 2.35 -8.84 10.10
CA PRO A 7 1.02 -8.66 10.66
C PRO A 7 0.30 -7.45 10.05
N LEU A 8 1.05 -6.41 9.69
CA LEU A 8 0.48 -5.23 9.02
C LEU A 8 -0.03 -5.50 7.61
N PHE A 9 0.60 -6.38 6.83
CA PHE A 9 0.09 -6.73 5.51
C PHE A 9 -1.24 -7.48 5.63
N ILE A 10 -1.31 -8.40 6.59
CA ILE A 10 -2.53 -9.14 6.92
C ILE A 10 -3.62 -8.20 7.45
N ILE A 11 -3.27 -7.24 8.31
CA ILE A 11 -4.20 -6.21 8.81
C ILE A 11 -4.69 -5.33 7.66
N CYS A 12 -3.83 -4.90 6.74
CA CYS A 12 -4.24 -4.12 5.57
C CYS A 12 -5.21 -4.91 4.68
N ILE A 13 -4.92 -6.19 4.42
CA ILE A 13 -5.82 -7.06 3.65
C ILE A 13 -7.14 -7.26 4.39
N LEU A 14 -7.11 -7.51 5.70
CA LEU A 14 -8.32 -7.68 6.51
C LEU A 14 -9.17 -6.41 6.51
N LEU A 15 -8.56 -5.24 6.70
CA LEU A 15 -9.24 -3.95 6.65
C LEU A 15 -9.87 -3.70 5.27
N PHE A 16 -9.15 -4.00 4.20
CA PHE A 16 -9.67 -3.89 2.84
C PHE A 16 -10.85 -4.84 2.60
N CYS A 17 -10.71 -6.12 2.96
CA CYS A 17 -11.79 -7.11 2.83
C CYS A 17 -13.02 -6.73 3.66
N LEU A 18 -12.80 -6.18 4.87
CA LEU A 18 -13.88 -5.74 5.75
C LEU A 18 -14.58 -4.50 5.17
N ASN A 19 -13.84 -3.52 4.64
CA ASN A 19 -14.40 -2.36 3.98
C ASN A 19 -15.27 -2.79 2.77
N ARG A 20 -14.75 -3.70 1.94
CA ARG A 20 -15.49 -4.24 0.79
C ARG A 20 -16.72 -5.04 1.19
N ALA A 21 -16.66 -5.82 2.26
CA ALA A 21 -17.83 -6.53 2.78
C ALA A 21 -18.91 -5.56 3.27
N LEU A 22 -18.53 -4.45 3.91
CA LEU A 22 -19.45 -3.41 4.35
C LEU A 22 -20.09 -2.67 3.17
N GLU A 23 -19.32 -2.33 2.14
CA GLU A 23 -19.85 -1.74 0.90
C GLU A 23 -20.84 -2.68 0.21
N GLN A 24 -20.52 -3.98 0.13
CA GLN A 24 -21.43 -4.97 -0.44
C GLN A 24 -22.72 -5.11 0.37
N ALA A 25 -22.65 -4.89 1.69
CA ALA A 25 -23.81 -4.82 2.58
C ALA A 25 -24.55 -3.47 2.54
N GLN A 26 -24.19 -2.55 1.63
CA GLN A 26 -24.77 -1.20 1.49
C GLN A 26 -24.58 -0.32 2.74
N LEU A 27 -23.61 -0.65 3.62
CA LEU A 27 -23.30 0.12 4.82
C LEU A 27 -22.14 1.07 4.55
N TYR A 28 -22.46 2.27 4.07
CA TYR A 28 -21.49 3.32 3.77
C TYR A 28 -21.16 4.13 5.03
N VAL A 29 -20.14 3.69 5.78
CA VAL A 29 -19.66 4.45 6.93
C VAL A 29 -18.65 5.50 6.45
N TRP A 30 -19.07 6.75 6.40
CA TRP A 30 -18.15 7.88 6.14
C TRP A 30 -17.28 8.10 7.39
N PRO A 31 -15.94 8.28 7.29
CA PRO A 31 -15.11 8.44 6.09
C PRO A 31 -14.40 7.15 5.59
N LEU A 32 -14.68 5.99 6.21
CA LEU A 32 -13.99 4.73 5.90
C LEU A 32 -14.17 4.29 4.45
N TYR A 33 -15.39 4.34 3.91
CA TYR A 33 -15.62 3.93 2.52
C TYR A 33 -14.91 4.85 1.49
N ALA A 34 -14.64 6.10 1.86
CA ALA A 34 -14.13 7.11 0.92
C ALA A 34 -12.60 7.14 0.84
N TYR A 35 -11.88 6.95 1.96
CA TYR A 35 -10.42 7.17 2.00
C TYR A 35 -9.61 5.96 2.49
N LEU A 36 -10.26 4.91 3.02
CA LEU A 36 -9.55 3.75 3.55
C LEU A 36 -8.87 2.97 2.43
N ASP A 37 -9.54 2.83 1.28
CA ASP A 37 -9.00 2.13 0.13
C ASP A 37 -7.76 2.86 -0.43
N ASP A 38 -7.79 4.20 -0.50
CA ASP A 38 -6.64 5.01 -0.95
C ASP A 38 -5.45 4.93 0.01
N LEU A 39 -5.72 4.96 1.32
CA LEU A 39 -4.70 4.80 2.35
C LEU A 39 -4.02 3.42 2.28
N LEU A 40 -4.81 2.36 2.03
CA LEU A 40 -4.33 0.98 1.97
C LEU A 40 -3.68 0.60 0.64
N CYS A 41 -3.95 1.36 -0.42
CA CYS A 41 -3.47 1.08 -1.77
C CYS A 41 -1.94 0.93 -1.83
N LEU A 42 -1.20 1.99 -1.46
CA LEU A 42 0.25 1.99 -1.53
C LEU A 42 0.96 0.99 -0.59
N PRO A 43 0.56 0.79 0.68
CA PRO A 43 1.22 -0.21 1.52
C PRO A 43 0.99 -1.63 1.01
N LEU A 44 -0.17 -1.92 0.43
CA LEU A 44 -0.43 -3.22 -0.21
C LEU A 44 0.40 -3.40 -1.49
N THR A 45 0.37 -2.43 -2.41
CA THR A 45 1.11 -2.52 -3.68
C THR A 45 2.61 -2.58 -3.46
N LEU A 46 3.18 -1.69 -2.64
CA LEU A 46 4.62 -1.69 -2.35
C LEU A 46 5.03 -2.92 -1.54
N GLY A 47 4.18 -3.40 -0.62
CA GLY A 47 4.37 -4.66 0.11
C GLY A 47 4.44 -5.88 -0.81
N LEU A 48 3.59 -5.91 -1.83
CA LEU A 48 3.57 -6.96 -2.83
C LEU A 48 4.83 -6.88 -3.72
N ILE A 49 5.18 -5.69 -4.22
CA ILE A 49 6.40 -5.48 -5.02
C ILE A 49 7.65 -5.90 -4.25
N LEU A 50 7.78 -5.49 -2.98
CA LEU A 50 8.89 -5.87 -2.11
C LEU A 50 8.97 -7.39 -1.95
N THR A 51 7.82 -8.04 -1.75
CA THR A 51 7.77 -9.50 -1.65
C THR A 51 8.22 -10.16 -2.94
N VAL A 52 7.69 -9.72 -4.09
CA VAL A 52 8.05 -10.26 -5.40
C VAL A 52 9.55 -10.10 -5.65
N GLN A 53 10.13 -8.93 -5.36
CA GLN A 53 11.57 -8.71 -5.48
C GLN A 53 12.38 -9.68 -4.59
N ARG A 54 11.99 -9.85 -3.31
CA ARG A 54 12.68 -10.77 -2.39
C ARG A 54 12.60 -12.22 -2.84
N VAL A 55 11.48 -12.64 -3.43
CA VAL A 55 11.30 -14.00 -3.96
C VAL A 55 12.11 -14.18 -5.24
N TYR A 56 12.02 -13.23 -6.16
CA TYR A 56 12.69 -13.27 -7.45
C TYR A 56 14.22 -13.28 -7.32
N PHE A 57 14.77 -12.38 -6.50
CA PHE A 57 16.21 -12.30 -6.23
C PHE A 57 16.67 -13.24 -5.11
N GLN A 58 15.76 -14.03 -4.53
CA GLN A 58 16.00 -14.92 -3.38
C GLN A 58 16.68 -14.25 -2.18
N ASN A 59 16.67 -12.92 -2.12
CA ASN A 59 17.38 -12.14 -1.11
C ASN A 59 16.38 -11.42 -0.21
N GLN A 60 16.28 -11.88 1.04
CA GLN A 60 15.33 -11.34 2.03
C GLN A 60 15.78 -10.02 2.65
N THR A 61 17.00 -9.57 2.37
CA THR A 61 17.55 -8.29 2.84
C THR A 61 17.18 -7.11 1.95
N ILE A 62 16.60 -7.38 0.76
CA ILE A 62 16.16 -6.33 -0.17
C ILE A 62 15.16 -5.41 0.52
N VAL A 63 15.38 -4.11 0.35
CA VAL A 63 14.50 -3.02 0.76
C VAL A 63 14.30 -2.08 -0.42
N ILE A 64 13.13 -1.46 -0.52
CA ILE A 64 12.84 -0.47 -1.55
C ILE A 64 13.44 0.86 -1.10
N PRO A 65 14.28 1.52 -1.93
CA PRO A 65 14.81 2.84 -1.59
C PRO A 65 13.69 3.88 -1.51
N VAL A 66 13.82 4.85 -0.61
CA VAL A 66 12.83 5.95 -0.43
C VAL A 66 12.51 6.64 -1.75
N ARG A 67 13.50 6.80 -2.64
CA ARG A 67 13.32 7.41 -3.97
C ARG A 67 12.26 6.69 -4.80
N HIS A 68 12.20 5.36 -4.76
CA HIS A 68 11.18 4.59 -5.47
C HIS A 68 9.81 4.70 -4.81
N ILE A 69 9.77 4.83 -3.47
CA ILE A 69 8.53 5.05 -2.72
C ILE A 69 7.93 6.41 -3.07
N VAL A 70 8.75 7.47 -3.08
CA VAL A 70 8.33 8.82 -3.48
C VAL A 70 7.87 8.84 -4.94
N PHE A 71 8.60 8.14 -5.83
CA PHE A 71 8.17 8.00 -7.21
C PHE A 71 6.83 7.26 -7.33
N ALA A 72 6.60 6.22 -6.53
CA ALA A 72 5.32 5.52 -6.51
C ALA A 72 4.18 6.44 -6.04
N VAL A 73 4.38 7.23 -4.98
CA VAL A 73 3.39 8.23 -4.53
C VAL A 73 3.06 9.20 -5.67
N ALA A 74 4.09 9.80 -6.29
CA ALA A 74 3.90 10.75 -7.38
C ALA A 74 3.18 10.11 -8.58
N ALA A 75 3.56 8.88 -8.96
CA ALA A 75 2.93 8.15 -10.06
C ALA A 75 1.46 7.83 -9.75
N PHE A 76 1.15 7.40 -8.52
CA PHE A 76 -0.23 7.14 -8.11
C PHE A 76 -1.05 8.42 -8.06
N SER A 77 -0.54 9.50 -7.48
CA SER A 77 -1.21 10.80 -7.52
C SER A 77 -1.50 11.24 -8.96
N VAL A 78 -0.55 11.15 -9.89
CA VAL A 78 -0.83 11.50 -11.30
C VAL A 78 -1.85 10.54 -11.94
N CYS A 79 -1.80 9.25 -11.65
CA CYS A 79 -2.76 8.29 -12.20
C CYS A 79 -4.19 8.51 -11.68
N PHE A 80 -4.36 8.69 -10.38
CA PHE A 80 -5.67 8.79 -9.74
C PHE A 80 -6.24 10.22 -9.80
N GLU A 81 -5.40 11.25 -9.66
CA GLU A 81 -5.84 12.66 -9.67
C GLU A 81 -5.89 13.30 -11.06
N LEU A 82 -5.06 12.85 -12.00
CA LEU A 82 -4.98 13.48 -13.33
C LEU A 82 -5.54 12.56 -14.42
N LEU A 83 -5.11 11.31 -14.48
CA LEU A 83 -5.55 10.40 -15.55
C LEU A 83 -7.01 9.97 -15.35
N LEU A 84 -7.40 9.53 -14.15
CA LEU A 84 -8.76 9.06 -13.87
C LEU A 84 -9.87 10.09 -14.20
N PRO A 85 -9.78 11.37 -13.77
CA PRO A 85 -10.80 12.37 -14.11
C PRO A 85 -10.94 12.63 -15.61
N LEU A 86 -9.85 12.48 -16.38
CA LEU A 86 -9.89 12.61 -17.84
C LEU A 86 -10.72 11.49 -18.51
N TYR A 87 -10.76 10.30 -17.92
CA TYR A 87 -11.54 9.17 -18.43
C TYR A 87 -12.95 9.10 -17.84
N LYS A 88 -13.14 9.57 -16.61
CA LYS A 88 -14.38 9.43 -15.86
C LYS A 88 -14.67 10.76 -15.13
N PRO A 89 -15.66 11.55 -15.57
CA PRO A 89 -15.99 12.84 -14.96
C PRO A 89 -16.62 12.73 -13.56
N LEU A 90 -16.76 11.52 -13.01
CA LEU A 90 -17.22 11.28 -11.64
C LEU A 90 -16.10 11.45 -10.59
N TYR A 91 -14.84 11.45 -11.01
CA TYR A 91 -13.71 11.61 -10.09
C TYR A 91 -13.29 13.07 -10.08
N THR A 92 -13.27 13.67 -8.90
CA THR A 92 -12.73 15.00 -8.66
C THR A 92 -11.34 14.83 -8.08
N ALA A 93 -10.38 15.61 -8.58
CA ALA A 93 -9.07 15.65 -7.94
C ALA A 93 -9.23 16.15 -6.50
N ASP A 94 -8.92 15.32 -5.52
CA ASP A 94 -8.98 15.62 -4.10
C ASP A 94 -7.57 15.53 -3.49
N VAL A 95 -7.12 16.64 -2.91
CA VAL A 95 -5.83 16.71 -2.23
C VAL A 95 -5.77 15.72 -1.05
N LEU A 96 -6.93 15.36 -0.49
CA LEU A 96 -7.04 14.35 0.56
C LEU A 96 -6.60 12.96 0.11
N ASP A 97 -6.78 12.59 -1.16
CA ASP A 97 -6.38 11.30 -1.70
C ASP A 97 -4.86 11.23 -1.85
N VAL A 98 -4.23 12.34 -2.27
CA VAL A 98 -2.77 12.49 -2.27
C VAL A 98 -2.20 12.36 -0.86
N MET A 99 -2.87 12.91 0.15
CA MET A 99 -2.48 12.74 1.55
C MET A 99 -2.62 11.29 2.00
N ALA A 100 -3.70 10.61 1.61
CA ALA A 100 -3.93 9.19 1.92
C ALA A 100 -2.82 8.31 1.32
N TYR A 101 -2.48 8.51 0.05
CA TYR A 101 -1.35 7.84 -0.61
C TYR A 101 -0.03 8.09 0.12
N THR A 102 0.25 9.35 0.46
CA THR A 102 1.50 9.72 1.15
C THR A 102 1.59 9.05 2.52
N LEU A 103 0.50 9.02 3.29
CA LEU A 103 0.41 8.32 4.58
C LEU A 103 0.61 6.81 4.41
N GLY A 104 -0.04 6.19 3.42
CA GLY A 104 0.10 4.76 3.14
C GLY A 104 1.53 4.38 2.80
N ALA A 105 2.19 5.17 1.95
CA ALA A 105 3.61 5.01 1.62
C ALA A 105 4.52 5.19 2.83
N PHE A 106 4.22 6.15 3.71
CA PHE A 106 4.96 6.37 4.94
C PHE A 106 4.85 5.19 5.91
N ILE A 107 3.64 4.65 6.11
CA ILE A 107 3.37 3.45 6.92
C ILE A 107 4.18 2.27 6.39
N PHE A 108 4.15 2.05 5.07
CA PHE A 108 4.96 1.01 4.42
C PHE A 108 6.46 1.19 4.69
N HIS A 109 6.97 2.40 4.49
CA HIS A 109 8.39 2.69 4.67
C HIS A 109 8.85 2.41 6.11
N GLN A 110 8.09 2.88 7.10
CA GLN A 110 8.48 2.78 8.50
C GLN A 110 8.32 1.38 9.08
N LEU A 111 7.31 0.63 8.64
CA LEU A 111 6.94 -0.61 9.30
C LEU A 111 7.25 -1.86 8.48
N MET A 112 7.16 -1.81 7.15
CA MET A 112 7.30 -2.98 6.28
C MET A 112 8.62 -3.03 5.52
N ASN A 113 9.21 -1.88 5.20
CA ASN A 113 10.44 -1.77 4.43
C ASN A 113 11.72 -1.99 5.27
N LYS A 114 11.77 -3.09 6.02
CA LYS A 114 12.92 -3.48 6.86
C LYS A 114 13.59 -4.73 6.31
N PRO A 115 14.93 -4.82 6.34
CA PRO A 115 15.62 -6.04 5.94
C PRO A 115 15.25 -7.16 6.91
N LEU A 116 14.85 -8.32 6.39
CA LEU A 116 14.61 -9.49 7.24
C LEU A 116 15.98 -9.96 7.76
N ARG A 117 16.20 -9.84 9.07
CA ARG A 117 17.41 -10.32 9.73
C ARG A 117 17.46 -11.83 9.54
N ILE A 118 18.41 -12.32 8.77
CA ILE A 118 18.72 -13.74 8.71
C ILE A 118 19.30 -14.08 10.10
N PRO A 119 18.69 -14.98 10.89
CA PRO A 119 19.33 -15.42 12.12
C PRO A 119 20.68 -16.00 11.72
N ALA A 120 21.76 -15.47 12.30
CA ALA A 120 23.09 -16.01 12.08
C ALA A 120 23.02 -17.52 12.35
N ALA A 121 23.52 -18.32 11.41
CA ALA A 121 23.63 -19.75 11.61
C ALA A 121 24.36 -19.96 12.94
N VAL A 122 23.72 -20.71 13.84
CA VAL A 122 24.36 -21.19 15.05
C VAL A 122 25.40 -22.19 14.57
N GLU A 123 26.68 -21.83 14.64
CA GLU A 123 27.82 -22.74 14.47
C GLU A 123 27.89 -23.75 15.62
#